data_AF-A0A8D1XHP7-F1
#
_entry.id   AF-A0A8D1XHP7-F1
#
_cell.length_a   1.000
_cell.length_b   1.000
_cell.length_c   1.000
_cell.angle_alpha   90.00
_cell.angle_beta   90.00
_cell.angle_gamma   90.00
#
_symmetry.space_group_name_H-M   'P 1'
#
loop_
_entity.id
_entity.type
_entity.pdbx_description
1 polymer ?
#
loop_
_entity_poly.entity_id
_entity_poly.type
_entity_poly.pdbx_seq_one_letter_code
_entity_poly.pdbx_strand_id
1 'polypeptide(L)' 'MGGEIQPVSVKVGDKVLLPEYGGTRVVLDDKDYFLFRDGDILGKYVD' A
#
# COMPACT_ATOMS: atom_id res chain seq x y z
N MET A 1 8.60 -13.88 20.60
CA MET A 1 7.76 -14.78 19.78
C MET A 1 7.56 -14.10 18.44
N GLY A 2 8.16 -14.64 17.39
CA GLY A 2 8.19 -14.01 16.06
C GLY A 2 8.85 -14.98 15.10
N GLY A 3 8.10 -16.01 14.70
CA GLY A 3 8.57 -17.03 13.77
C GLY A 3 7.80 -17.04 12.46
N GLU A 4 6.67 -16.34 12.39
CA GLU A 4 5.79 -16.34 11.23
C GLU A 4 5.70 -14.95 10.60
N ILE A 5 5.67 -14.93 9.27
CA ILE A 5 5.54 -13.71 8.48
C ILE A 5 4.10 -13.22 8.57
N GLN A 6 3.90 -11.98 9.03
CA GLN A 6 2.59 -11.34 9.02
C GLN A 6 2.26 -10.89 7.58
N PRO A 7 1.14 -11.35 6.98
CA PRO A 7 0.70 -10.88 5.68
C PRO A 7 0.24 -9.42 5.71
N VAL A 8 0.25 -8.76 4.55
CA VAL A 8 -0.31 -7.41 4.37
C VAL A 8 -1.83 -7.41 4.54
N SER A 9 -2.35 -6.25 4.98
CA SER A 9 -3.76 -6.08 5.33
C SER A 9 -4.66 -5.79 4.12
N VAL A 10 -4.06 -5.42 2.98
CA VAL A 10 -4.75 -5.04 1.74
C VAL A 10 -4.60 -6.09 0.65
N LYS A 11 -5.59 -6.20 -0.25
CA LYS A 11 -5.58 -7.08 -1.41
C LYS A 11 -5.50 -6.27 -2.71
N VAL A 12 -5.00 -6.91 -3.77
CA VAL A 12 -4.97 -6.30 -5.10
C VAL A 12 -6.41 -5.94 -5.52
N GLY A 13 -6.59 -4.69 -5.96
CA GLY A 13 -7.89 -4.14 -6.36
C GLY A 13 -8.64 -3.41 -5.26
N ASP A 14 -8.20 -3.49 -3.99
CA ASP A 14 -8.78 -2.68 -2.92
C ASP A 14 -8.55 -1.18 -3.20
N LYS A 15 -9.60 -0.38 -3.03
CA LYS A 15 -9.49 1.08 -3.04
C LYS A 15 -9.10 1.54 -1.64
N VAL A 16 -8.04 2.35 -1.54
CA VAL A 16 -7.49 2.79 -0.25
C VAL A 16 -7.31 4.30 -0.18
N LEU A 17 -7.27 4.82 1.04
CA LEU A 17 -6.90 6.20 1.34
C LEU A 17 -5.41 6.25 1.69
N LEU A 18 -4.65 7.01 0.90
CA LEU A 18 -3.22 7.25 1.11
C LEU A 18 -3.00 8.55 1.91
N PRO A 19 -1.89 8.67 2.64
CA PRO A 19 -1.48 9.92 3.26
C PRO A 19 -1.03 10.95 2.21
N GLU A 20 -1.07 12.24 2.55
CA GLU A 20 -0.63 13.33 1.66
C GLU A 20 0.87 13.28 1.34
N TYR A 21 1.66 12.72 2.26
CA TYR A 21 3.10 12.61 2.15
C TYR A 21 3.55 11.18 2.41
N GLY A 22 4.67 10.82 1.79
CA GLY A 22 5.24 9.48 1.88
C GLY A 22 5.06 8.70 0.58
N GLY A 23 5.50 7.45 0.63
CA GLY A 23 5.61 6.60 -0.54
C GLY A 23 6.80 6.95 -1.44
N THR A 24 7.26 5.96 -2.18
CA THR A 24 8.35 6.12 -3.15
C THR A 24 7.78 6.03 -4.56
N ARG A 25 8.05 7.03 -5.40
CA ARG A 25 7.69 6.97 -6.83
C ARG A 25 8.55 5.90 -7.52
N VAL A 26 7.90 5.02 -8.27
CA VAL A 26 8.54 4.00 -9.10
C VAL A 26 7.93 4.06 -10.51
N VAL A 27 8.76 3.87 -11.53
CA VAL A 27 8.33 3.86 -12.93
C VAL A 27 8.38 2.43 -13.44
N LEU A 28 7.27 1.94 -13.97
CA LEU A 28 7.14 0.61 -14.57
C LEU A 28 6.41 0.76 -15.91
N ASP A 29 6.99 0.25 -16.99
CA ASP A 29 6.42 0.36 -18.35
C ASP A 29 5.98 1.80 -18.71
N ASP A 30 6.86 2.77 -18.44
CA ASP A 30 6.64 4.21 -18.64
C ASP A 30 5.42 4.79 -17.89
N LYS A 31 4.93 4.10 -16.84
CA LYS A 31 3.86 4.56 -15.96
C LYS A 31 4.36 4.80 -14.56
N ASP A 32 3.86 5.87 -13.96
CA ASP A 32 4.15 6.25 -12.59
C ASP A 32 3.28 5.49 -11.60
N TYR A 33 3.94 4.87 -10.63
CA TYR A 33 3.31 4.22 -9.47
C TYR A 33 3.95 4.73 -8.18
N PHE A 34 3.26 4.50 -7.06
CA PHE A 34 3.78 4.78 -5.73
C PHE A 34 3.81 3.51 -4.89
N LEU A 35 4.93 3.28 -4.21
CA LEU A 35 5.11 2.19 -3.27
C LEU A 35 5.00 2.71 -1.84
N PHE A 36 4.08 2.13 -1.06
CA PHE A 36 3.83 2.46 0.36
C PHE A 36 4.03 1.24 1.25
N ARG A 37 4.27 1.46 2.56
CA ARG A 37 4.22 0.39 3.56
C ARG A 37 2.77 0.13 3.95
N ASP A 38 2.44 -1.12 4.32
CA ASP A 38 1.08 -1.51 4.74
C ASP A 38 0.54 -0.62 5.87
N GLY A 39 1.39 -0.28 6.84
CA GLY A 39 1.01 0.58 7.97
C GLY A 39 0.85 2.07 7.66
N ASP A 40 1.26 2.53 6.47
CA ASP A 40 1.08 3.93 6.06
C ASP A 40 -0.32 4.16 5.45
N ILE A 41 -1.05 3.09 5.10
CA ILE A 41 -2.38 3.16 4.50
C ILE A 41 -3.39 3.58 5.58
N LEU A 42 -4.08 4.70 5.37
CA LEU A 42 -4.96 5.31 6.38
C LEU A 42 -6.30 4.60 6.51
N GLY A 43 -6.78 3.99 5.43
CA GLY A 43 -8.06 3.29 5.43
C GLY A 43 -8.37 2.61 4.10
N LYS A 44 -9.36 1.71 4.16
CA LYS A 44 -9.90 1.02 2.98
C LYS A 44 -11.33 1.45 2.74
N TYR A 45 -11.67 1.75 1.50
CA TYR A 45 -13.07 1.97 1.11
C TYR A 45 -13.79 0.62 1.05
N VAL A 46 -14.94 0.55 1.72
CA VAL A 46 -15.84 -0.58 1.62
C VAL A 46 -16.96 -0.13 0.70
N ASP A 47 -17.05 -0.74 -0.48
CA ASP A 47 -18.20 -0.57 -1.36
C ASP A 47 -19.47 -1.16 -0.70
#